data_AF-A0A532BV59-F1
#
_entry.id   AF-A0A532BV59-F1
#
_cell.length_a   1.000
_cell.length_b   1.000
_cell.length_c   1.000
_cell.angle_alpha   90.00
_cell.angle_beta   90.00
_cell.angle_gamma   90.00
#
_symmetry.space_group_name_H-M   'P 1'
#
loop_
_entity.id
_entity.type
_entity.pdbx_description
1 polymer ?
#
loop_
_entity_poly.entity_id
_entity_poly.type
_entity_poly.pdbx_seq_one_letter_code
_entity_poly.pdbx_strand_id
1 'polypeptide(L)'
;MLTGTCHCGAAHWTLEGDPGSITACNCTLCRRYGTLWAYDYVDERIRLAGAVSAYRRVGKAHPSLEILFCPTCACVLAWRGLHPDAAGRYRIAVNVRLAPPEAVADLPIDHFDGLDTFEDLPRDGRCVRDMWF
;
A
#
# COMPACT_ATOMS: atom_id res chain seq x y z
N MET A 1 10.18 10.55 8.49
CA MET A 1 8.98 10.70 7.62
C MET A 1 9.35 10.14 6.27
N LEU A 2 8.57 9.17 5.78
CA LEU A 2 8.70 8.67 4.41
C LEU A 2 7.71 9.40 3.52
N THR A 3 8.09 9.57 2.26
CA THR A 3 7.24 10.15 1.22
C THR A 3 7.29 9.25 0.00
N GLY A 4 6.18 9.19 -0.73
CA GLY A 4 6.16 8.57 -2.04
C GLY A 4 5.30 9.37 -2.99
N THR A 5 5.75 9.44 -4.23
CA THR A 5 5.16 10.30 -5.26
C THR A 5 4.89 9.48 -6.51
N CYS A 6 3.74 9.71 -7.14
CA CYS A 6 3.46 9.08 -8.43
C CYS A 6 4.45 9.55 -9.51
N HIS A 7 4.53 8.82 -10.62
CA HIS A 7 5.52 9.12 -11.67
C HIS A 7 5.44 10.55 -12.22
N CYS A 8 4.23 11.11 -12.38
CA CYS A 8 4.07 12.47 -12.90
C CYS A 8 4.17 13.58 -11.85
N GLY A 9 4.36 13.25 -10.57
CA GLY A 9 4.44 14.24 -9.49
C GLY A 9 3.10 14.77 -8.95
N ALA A 10 1.98 14.49 -9.61
CA ALA A 10 0.69 15.12 -9.31
C ALA A 10 0.00 14.62 -8.03
N ALA A 11 0.38 13.44 -7.54
CA ALA A 11 -0.20 12.83 -6.33
C ALA A 11 0.91 12.18 -5.50
N HIS A 12 0.81 12.30 -4.17
CA HIS A 12 1.79 11.79 -3.24
C HIS A 12 1.17 11.36 -1.91
N TRP A 13 1.94 10.61 -1.14
CA TRP A 13 1.62 10.23 0.23
C TRP A 13 2.77 10.60 1.17
N THR A 14 2.44 10.84 2.44
CA THR A 14 3.40 10.92 3.54
C THR A 14 3.10 9.83 4.57
N LEU A 15 4.15 9.34 5.24
CA LEU A 15 4.07 8.41 6.37
C LEU A 15 4.99 8.90 7.50
N GLU A 16 4.41 9.17 8.66
CA GLU A 16 5.12 9.60 9.87
C GLU A 16 5.57 8.43 10.76
N GLY A 17 6.75 8.55 11.37
CA GLY A 17 7.34 7.50 12.20
C GLY A 17 7.88 6.30 11.40
N ASP A 18 8.03 5.18 12.09
CA ASP A 18 8.51 3.91 11.53
C ASP A 18 7.36 3.20 10.77
N PRO A 19 7.52 2.88 9.47
CA PRO A 19 6.53 2.12 8.72
C PRO A 19 6.38 0.67 9.19
N GLY A 20 7.35 0.13 9.93
CA GLY A 20 7.42 -1.28 10.29
C GLY A 20 7.77 -2.15 9.08
N SER A 21 7.26 -3.38 9.08
CA SER A 21 7.42 -4.30 7.96
C SER A 21 6.50 -3.97 6.79
N ILE A 22 6.99 -4.32 5.60
CA ILE A 22 6.32 -4.04 4.34
C ILE A 22 5.69 -5.32 3.81
N THR A 23 4.40 -5.28 3.53
CA THR A 23 3.71 -6.48 3.07
C THR A 23 3.81 -6.65 1.57
N ALA A 24 4.28 -7.83 1.16
CA ALA A 24 4.17 -8.36 -0.19
C ALA A 24 3.01 -9.35 -0.26
N CYS A 25 1.96 -9.01 -1.01
CA CYS A 25 0.76 -9.84 -1.12
C CYS A 25 0.64 -10.44 -2.53
N ASN A 26 0.35 -11.74 -2.61
CA ASN A 26 0.20 -12.47 -3.89
C ASN A 26 -1.24 -12.46 -4.45
N CYS A 27 -2.19 -11.76 -3.83
CA CYS A 27 -3.59 -11.81 -4.26
C CYS A 27 -3.76 -11.30 -5.70
N THR A 28 -4.93 -11.57 -6.29
CA THR A 28 -5.21 -11.23 -7.69
C THR A 28 -5.01 -9.76 -8.07
N LEU A 29 -5.10 -8.81 -7.12
CA LEU A 29 -4.81 -7.39 -7.38
C LEU A 29 -3.34 -7.05 -7.08
N CYS A 30 -2.86 -7.34 -5.87
CA CYS A 30 -1.54 -6.93 -5.41
C CYS A 30 -0.41 -7.44 -6.32
N ARG A 31 -0.47 -8.72 -6.74
CA ARG A 31 0.55 -9.27 -7.64
C ARG A 31 0.56 -8.62 -9.03
N ARG A 32 -0.59 -8.12 -9.50
CA ARG A 32 -0.72 -7.46 -10.81
C ARG A 32 -0.29 -6.00 -10.76
N TYR A 33 -0.53 -5.33 -9.64
CA TYR A 33 -0.05 -3.96 -9.44
C TYR A 33 1.42 -3.90 -8.99
N GLY A 34 1.98 -5.00 -8.52
CA GLY A 34 3.36 -5.07 -8.05
C GLY A 34 3.60 -4.24 -6.78
N THR A 35 2.56 -3.98 -5.99
CA THR A 35 2.59 -3.07 -4.85
C THR A 35 3.23 -3.70 -3.62
N LEU A 36 3.91 -2.89 -2.82
CA LEU A 36 4.43 -3.25 -1.50
C LEU A 36 3.86 -2.29 -0.46
N TRP A 37 3.26 -2.80 0.62
CA TRP A 37 2.36 -2.03 1.47
C TRP A 37 2.99 -1.66 2.82
N ALA A 38 3.04 -0.36 3.15
CA ALA A 38 3.22 0.13 4.51
C ALA A 38 1.88 0.64 5.04
N TYR A 39 1.51 0.28 6.27
CA TYR A 39 0.15 0.45 6.75
C TYR A 39 0.03 1.45 7.90
N ASP A 40 -1.02 2.26 7.89
CA ASP A 40 -1.46 3.07 9.04
C ASP A 40 -2.97 3.38 8.98
N TYR A 41 -3.38 4.51 9.52
CA TYR A 41 -4.72 5.07 9.44
C TYR A 41 -4.71 6.40 8.69
N VAL A 42 -5.80 6.65 7.97
CA VAL A 42 -6.01 7.91 7.23
C VAL A 42 -6.00 9.08 8.21
N ASP A 43 -5.28 10.14 7.86
CA ASP A 43 -5.14 11.39 8.61
C ASP A 43 -4.45 11.27 9.99
N GLU A 44 -3.99 10.06 10.36
CA GLU A 44 -3.06 9.82 11.46
C GLU A 44 -1.61 9.91 10.96
N ARG A 45 -0.90 8.78 10.79
CA ARG A 45 0.47 8.81 10.28
C ARG A 45 0.53 8.84 8.77
N ILE A 46 -0.54 8.44 8.06
CA ILE A 46 -0.60 8.45 6.60
C ILE A 46 -1.54 9.54 6.09
N ARG A 47 -1.03 10.39 5.19
CA ARG A 47 -1.82 11.39 4.46
C ARG A 47 -1.60 11.28 2.97
N LEU A 48 -2.66 11.53 2.20
CA LEU A 48 -2.62 11.62 0.74
C LEU A 48 -2.82 13.07 0.31
N ALA A 49 -2.14 13.47 -0.75
CA ALA A 49 -2.29 14.78 -1.35
C ALA A 49 -2.22 14.71 -2.88
N GLY A 50 -2.91 15.64 -3.52
CA GLY A 50 -3.15 15.63 -4.96
C GLY A 50 -4.42 14.87 -5.36
N ALA A 51 -4.76 14.93 -6.66
CA ALA A 51 -5.95 14.27 -7.18
C ALA A 51 -5.74 12.75 -7.27
N VAL A 52 -6.69 11.97 -6.75
CA VAL A 52 -6.69 10.51 -6.81
C VAL A 52 -8.00 9.99 -7.40
N SER A 53 -7.91 8.93 -8.20
CA SER A 53 -9.05 8.12 -8.62
C SER A 53 -9.11 6.83 -7.80
N ALA A 54 -10.29 6.26 -7.67
CA ALA A 54 -10.52 5.07 -6.87
C ALA A 54 -11.09 3.91 -7.72
N TYR A 55 -10.63 2.70 -7.46
CA TYR A 55 -11.16 1.47 -8.01
C TYR A 55 -11.64 0.54 -6.90
N ARG A 56 -12.90 0.11 -6.99
CA ARG A 56 -13.49 -0.91 -6.12
C ARG A 56 -13.68 -2.19 -6.91
N ARG A 57 -13.38 -3.33 -6.31
CA ARG A 57 -13.56 -4.63 -6.96
C ARG A 57 -15.04 -4.82 -7.29
N VAL A 58 -15.31 -5.00 -8.59
CA VAL A 58 -16.67 -5.26 -9.10
C VAL A 58 -17.11 -6.66 -8.71
N GLY A 59 -18.42 -6.86 -8.50
CA GLY A 59 -18.99 -8.18 -8.19
C GLY A 59 -18.92 -8.59 -6.71
N LYS A 60 -18.48 -7.70 -5.82
CA LYS A 60 -18.65 -7.88 -4.36
C LYS A 60 -19.74 -6.94 -3.87
N ALA A 61 -20.79 -7.50 -3.23
CA ALA A 61 -21.87 -6.72 -2.62
C ALA A 61 -21.34 -5.78 -1.51
N HIS A 62 -20.32 -6.25 -0.77
CA HIS A 62 -19.68 -5.49 0.31
C HIS A 62 -18.16 -5.48 0.07
N PRO A 63 -17.64 -4.53 -0.73
CA PRO A 63 -16.21 -4.39 -0.92
C PRO A 63 -15.56 -3.89 0.39
N SER A 64 -14.49 -4.54 0.83
CA SER A 64 -13.80 -4.18 2.07
C SER A 64 -12.84 -2.99 1.91
N LEU A 65 -12.36 -2.75 0.69
CA LEU A 65 -11.38 -1.70 0.37
C LEU A 65 -11.53 -1.19 -1.05
N GLU A 66 -10.88 -0.05 -1.33
CA GLU A 66 -10.67 0.51 -2.65
C GLU A 66 -9.19 0.79 -2.91
N ILE A 67 -8.79 0.76 -4.17
CA ILE A 67 -7.43 1.09 -4.63
C ILE A 67 -7.42 2.54 -5.11
N LEU A 68 -6.47 3.33 -4.60
CA LEU A 68 -6.29 4.74 -4.93
C LEU A 68 -5.08 4.88 -5.87
N PHE A 69 -5.28 5.55 -7.01
CA PHE A 69 -4.26 5.70 -8.03
C PHE A 69 -4.27 7.10 -8.65
N CYS A 70 -3.13 7.50 -9.21
CA CYS A 70 -3.01 8.77 -9.90
C CYS A 70 -3.81 8.73 -11.21
N PRO A 71 -4.76 9.65 -11.45
CA PRO A 71 -5.53 9.67 -12.69
C PRO A 71 -4.68 9.99 -13.93
N THR A 72 -3.49 10.57 -13.76
CA THR A 72 -2.62 11.00 -14.86
C THR A 72 -1.66 9.90 -15.32
N CYS A 73 -0.99 9.22 -14.39
CA CYS A 73 0.03 8.21 -14.71
C CYS A 73 -0.32 6.79 -14.26
N ALA A 74 -1.51 6.59 -13.68
CA ALA A 74 -2.01 5.31 -13.19
C ALA A 74 -1.17 4.62 -12.08
N CYS A 75 -0.12 5.26 -11.55
CA CYS A 75 0.60 4.74 -10.39
C CYS A 75 -0.37 4.50 -9.23
N VAL A 76 -0.30 3.33 -8.62
CA VAL A 76 -1.10 2.97 -7.43
C VAL A 76 -0.43 3.59 -6.21
N LEU A 77 -1.13 4.51 -5.55
CA LEU A 77 -0.64 5.19 -4.35
C LEU A 77 -0.91 4.37 -3.09
N ALA A 78 -2.14 3.87 -2.96
CA ALA A 78 -2.61 3.28 -1.72
C ALA A 78 -3.78 2.32 -1.95
N TRP A 79 -4.12 1.54 -0.93
CA TRP A 79 -5.48 1.04 -0.76
C TRP A 79 -6.07 1.62 0.53
N ARG A 80 -7.38 1.87 0.55
CA ARG A 80 -8.12 2.39 1.72
C ARG A 80 -9.28 1.46 2.06
N GLY A 81 -9.39 1.11 3.34
CA GLY A 81 -10.54 0.36 3.87
C GLY A 81 -11.82 1.17 3.74
N LEU A 82 -12.93 0.51 3.42
CA LEU A 82 -14.23 1.17 3.23
C LEU A 82 -15.07 1.23 4.51
N HIS A 83 -14.61 0.59 5.58
CA HIS A 83 -15.30 0.54 6.86
C HIS A 83 -14.33 1.00 7.96
N PRO A 84 -14.77 1.88 8.87
CA PRO A 84 -13.95 2.30 9.99
C PRO A 84 -13.85 1.19 11.05
N ASP A 85 -12.80 1.24 11.86
CA ASP A 85 -12.70 0.43 13.08
C ASP A 85 -13.61 0.95 14.22
N ALA A 86 -13.57 0.31 15.38
CA ALA A 86 -14.36 0.69 16.54
C ALA A 86 -14.08 2.12 17.05
N ALA A 87 -12.92 2.69 16.73
CA ALA A 87 -12.55 4.06 17.08
C ALA A 87 -12.89 5.06 15.95
N GLY A 88 -13.57 4.62 14.88
CA GLY A 88 -13.95 5.47 13.76
C GLY A 88 -12.85 5.68 12.72
N ARG A 89 -11.74 4.93 12.78
CA ARG A 89 -10.56 5.15 11.94
C ARG A 89 -10.57 4.28 10.70
N TYR A 90 -10.12 4.82 9.58
CA TYR A 90 -10.01 4.08 8.32
C TYR A 90 -8.61 3.55 8.10
N ARG A 91 -8.48 2.23 7.96
CA ARG A 91 -7.20 1.59 7.64
C ARG A 91 -6.77 1.99 6.21
N ILE A 92 -5.49 2.27 6.04
CA ILE A 92 -4.88 2.59 4.74
C ILE A 92 -3.51 1.93 4.66
N ALA A 93 -3.09 1.54 3.46
CA ALA A 93 -1.69 1.24 3.20
C ALA A 93 -1.19 1.92 1.94
N VAL A 94 0.03 2.45 1.98
CA VAL A 94 0.68 3.15 0.88
C VAL A 94 1.69 2.25 0.17
N ASN A 95 1.79 2.41 -1.15
CA ASN A 95 2.72 1.67 -1.97
C ASN A 95 4.13 2.25 -1.82
N VAL A 96 5.00 1.56 -1.09
CA VAL A 96 6.37 2.04 -0.79
C VAL A 96 7.27 2.10 -2.02
N ARG A 97 6.88 1.47 -3.13
CA ARG A 97 7.63 1.59 -4.40
C ARG A 97 7.59 2.99 -5.01
N LEU A 98 6.74 3.88 -4.52
CA LEU A 98 6.70 5.28 -4.92
C LEU A 98 7.69 6.17 -4.14
N ALA A 99 8.32 5.63 -3.10
CA ALA A 99 9.35 6.34 -2.35
C ALA A 99 10.71 6.26 -3.05
N PRO A 100 11.65 7.16 -2.74
CA PRO A 100 13.05 7.02 -3.15
C PRO A 100 13.60 5.64 -2.73
N PRO A 101 14.20 4.86 -3.65
CA PRO A 101 14.65 3.49 -3.37
C PRO A 101 15.51 3.36 -2.12
N GLU A 102 16.46 4.28 -1.91
CA GLU A 102 17.37 4.30 -0.77
C GLU A 102 16.68 4.49 0.58
N ALA A 103 15.49 5.10 0.60
CA ALA A 103 14.74 5.34 1.83
C ALA A 103 13.97 4.09 2.30
N VAL A 104 13.77 3.11 1.41
CA VAL A 104 12.93 1.93 1.67
C VAL A 104 13.66 0.60 1.46
N ALA A 105 14.84 0.61 0.83
CA ALA A 105 15.57 -0.58 0.39
C ALA A 105 15.71 -1.67 1.47
N ASP A 106 15.98 -1.25 2.71
CA ASP A 106 16.28 -2.15 3.84
C ASP A 106 15.06 -2.46 4.73
N LEU A 107 13.87 -1.96 4.36
CA LEU A 107 12.67 -2.30 5.12
C LEU A 107 12.36 -3.80 4.94
N PRO A 108 12.07 -4.52 6.03
CA PRO A 108 11.86 -5.96 5.97
C PRO A 108 10.54 -6.27 5.28
N ILE A 109 10.51 -7.37 4.52
CA ILE A 109 9.31 -7.85 3.83
C ILE A 109 8.62 -8.93 4.67
N ASP A 110 7.32 -8.76 4.86
CA ASP A 110 6.43 -9.81 5.34
C ASP A 110 5.56 -10.28 4.16
N HIS A 111 5.52 -11.59 3.95
CA HIS A 111 4.72 -12.16 2.87
C HIS A 111 3.32 -12.50 3.37
N PHE A 112 2.31 -12.15 2.59
CA PHE A 112 0.91 -12.49 2.86
C PHE A 112 0.33 -13.27 1.68
N ASP A 113 -0.13 -14.48 1.94
CA ASP A 113 -0.82 -15.29 0.95
C ASP A 113 -2.29 -14.89 0.87
N GLY A 114 -2.56 -13.81 0.13
CA GLY A 114 -3.92 -13.37 -0.14
C GLY A 114 -4.61 -14.10 -1.30
N LEU A 115 -4.00 -15.15 -1.86
CA LEU A 115 -4.56 -15.91 -2.97
C LEU A 115 -5.24 -17.20 -2.48
N ASP A 116 -4.54 -18.00 -1.69
CA ASP A 116 -4.96 -19.36 -1.36
C ASP A 116 -5.41 -19.49 0.10
N THR A 117 -4.56 -19.12 1.06
CA THR A 117 -4.81 -19.33 2.50
C THR A 117 -5.39 -18.13 3.23
N PHE A 118 -5.11 -16.92 2.75
CA PHE A 118 -5.40 -15.66 3.43
C PHE A 118 -4.66 -15.49 4.77
N GLU A 119 -3.42 -15.98 4.83
CA GLU A 119 -2.58 -15.98 6.03
C GLU A 119 -1.23 -15.27 5.83
N ASP A 120 -0.63 -14.83 6.93
CA ASP A 120 0.76 -14.38 6.96
C ASP A 120 1.70 -15.59 6.82
N LEU A 121 2.71 -15.46 5.96
CA LEU A 121 3.74 -16.47 5.77
C LEU A 121 4.94 -16.21 6.68
N PRO A 122 5.71 -17.25 7.07
CA PRO A 122 6.95 -17.07 7.82
C PRO A 122 7.91 -16.11 7.13
N ARG A 123 8.61 -15.28 7.93
CA ARG A 123 9.63 -14.36 7.39
C ARG A 123 10.77 -15.16 6.76
N ASP A 124 11.20 -14.70 5.58
CA ASP A 124 12.28 -15.32 4.80
C ASP A 124 13.56 -14.48 4.76
N GLY A 125 13.60 -13.38 5.53
CA GLY A 125 14.75 -12.49 5.64
C GLY A 125 14.90 -11.49 4.48
N ARG A 126 13.96 -11.46 3.52
CA ARG A 126 14.01 -10.51 2.41
C ARG A 126 13.60 -9.10 2.84
N CYS A 127 14.09 -8.13 2.09
CA CYS A 127 13.78 -6.72 2.22
C CYS A 127 13.30 -6.14 0.88
N VAL A 128 12.89 -4.86 0.88
CA VAL A 128 12.29 -4.23 -0.32
C VAL A 128 13.18 -4.31 -1.56
N ARG A 129 14.51 -4.14 -1.42
CA ARG A 129 15.44 -4.22 -2.56
C ARG A 129 15.45 -5.60 -3.24
N ASP A 130 15.17 -6.67 -2.50
CA ASP A 130 15.11 -8.04 -3.03
C ASP A 130 13.87 -8.28 -3.90
N MET A 131 12.96 -7.31 -3.96
CA MET A 131 11.74 -7.35 -4.77
C MET A 131 11.86 -6.57 -6.09
N TRP A 132 13.04 -6.02 -6.40
CA TRP A 132 13.26 -5.22 -7.62
C TRP A 132 13.80 -6.02 -8.81
N PHE A 133 14.51 -7.12 -8.55
CA PHE A 133 15.18 -7.96 -9.53
C PHE A 133 14.78 -9.44 -9.31
#